data_AF-A0A2E9RST4-F1
#
_entry.id   AF-A0A2E9RST4-F1
#
_cell.length_a   1.000
_cell.length_b   1.000
_cell.length_c   1.000
_cell.angle_alpha   90.00
_cell.angle_beta   90.00
_cell.angle_gamma   90.00
#
_symmetry.space_group_name_H-M   'P 1'
#
loop_
_entity.id
_entity.type
_entity.pdbx_description
1 polymer ?
#
loop_
_entity_poly.entity_id
_entity_poly.type
_entity_poly.pdbx_seq_one_letter_code
_entity_poly.pdbx_strand_id
1 'polypeptide(L)'
;MSSVNNCFLLDRRAWLKGAGLSLALPFMDSLASTHAISKPPVRMAFMYMPHGVIMDQFWPKNQESFLKSPPTIIQALQPIMEQCLMMKGISGVPTTPFNGAPHALELSTWLTARLPDASSRGRINISISADQIMAN
;
A
#
# COMPACT_ATOMS: atom_id res chain seq x y z
N MET A 1 11.89 -23.85 -72.58
CA MET A 1 10.98 -22.77 -72.13
C MET A 1 10.96 -22.80 -70.61
N SER A 2 11.43 -21.71 -70.02
CA SER A 2 11.73 -21.55 -68.60
C SER A 2 10.47 -21.20 -67.83
N SER A 3 10.23 -21.84 -66.68
CA SER A 3 9.29 -21.34 -65.66
C SER A 3 10.05 -21.24 -64.34
N VAL A 4 10.54 -20.03 -64.04
CA VAL A 4 11.09 -19.68 -62.74
C VAL A 4 9.91 -19.33 -61.84
N ASN A 5 9.51 -20.27 -60.98
CA ASN A 5 8.55 -19.99 -59.91
C ASN A 5 9.33 -19.48 -58.68
N ASN A 6 9.40 -18.17 -58.54
CA ASN A 6 9.82 -17.52 -57.30
C ASN A 6 8.71 -17.72 -56.26
N CYS A 7 8.87 -18.68 -55.35
CA CYS A 7 8.05 -18.79 -54.15
C CYS A 7 8.85 -18.24 -52.98
N PHE A 8 8.50 -17.05 -52.51
CA PHE A 8 9.14 -16.38 -51.38
C PHE A 8 9.10 -17.28 -50.14
N LEU A 9 10.25 -17.79 -49.70
CA LEU A 9 10.41 -18.67 -48.53
C LEU A 9 10.43 -17.86 -47.23
N LEU A 10 9.33 -17.19 -46.90
CA LEU A 10 9.12 -16.69 -45.54
C LEU A 10 8.10 -17.57 -44.85
N ASP A 11 8.54 -18.29 -43.81
CA ASP A 11 7.66 -19.13 -43.00
C ASP A 11 6.53 -18.27 -42.44
N ARG A 12 5.29 -18.61 -42.80
CA ARG A 12 4.07 -17.91 -42.37
C ARG A 12 4.01 -17.79 -40.85
N ARG A 13 4.54 -18.78 -40.12
CA ARG A 13 4.60 -18.75 -38.65
C ARG A 13 5.58 -17.68 -38.17
N ALA A 14 6.73 -17.54 -38.80
CA ALA A 14 7.70 -16.50 -38.47
C ALA A 14 7.13 -15.10 -38.73
N TRP A 15 6.44 -14.92 -39.86
CA TRP A 15 5.78 -13.66 -40.21
C TRP A 15 4.68 -13.28 -39.20
N LEU A 16 3.78 -14.21 -38.84
CA LEU A 16 2.71 -13.96 -37.88
C LEU A 16 3.24 -13.67 -36.47
N LYS A 17 4.31 -14.34 -36.04
CA LYS A 17 4.98 -14.05 -34.76
C LYS A 17 5.57 -12.64 -34.75
N GLY A 18 6.25 -12.24 -35.82
CA GLY A 18 6.81 -10.88 -35.94
C GLY A 18 5.75 -9.79 -35.99
N ALA A 19 4.66 -10.02 -36.74
CA ALA A 19 3.51 -9.11 -36.81
C ALA A 19 2.80 -8.97 -35.46
N GLY A 20 2.61 -10.07 -34.73
CA GLY A 20 2.02 -10.05 -33.39
C GLY A 20 2.88 -9.27 -32.38
N LEU A 21 4.20 -9.46 -32.42
CA LEU A 21 5.15 -8.74 -31.56
C LEU A 21 5.16 -7.23 -31.83
N SER A 22 5.09 -6.81 -33.10
CA SER A 22 5.07 -5.39 -33.48
C SER A 22 3.76 -4.69 -33.11
N LEU A 23 2.66 -5.43 -33.02
CA LEU A 23 1.39 -4.91 -32.46
C LEU A 23 1.41 -4.86 -30.93
N ALA A 24 2.11 -5.77 -30.26
CA ALA A 24 2.20 -5.81 -28.80
C ALA A 24 3.21 -4.80 -28.22
N LEU A 25 4.33 -4.56 -28.92
CA LEU A 25 5.45 -3.72 -28.45
C LEU A 25 5.03 -2.30 -28.00
N PRO A 26 4.18 -1.56 -28.76
CA PRO A 26 3.75 -0.22 -28.37
C PRO A 26 2.90 -0.16 -27.09
N PHE A 27 2.37 -1.29 -26.61
CA PHE A 27 1.56 -1.37 -25.39
C PHE A 27 2.37 -1.90 -24.19
N MET A 28 3.68 -2.15 -24.38
CA MET A 28 4.59 -2.52 -23.29
C MET A 28 5.28 -1.29 -22.73
N ASP A 29 4.50 -0.34 -22.20
CA ASP A 29 5.01 0.90 -21.60
C ASP A 29 6.04 0.63 -20.48
N SER A 30 5.96 -0.52 -19.82
CA SER A 30 6.93 -0.98 -18.82
C SER A 30 8.35 -1.22 -19.39
N LEU A 31 8.47 -1.54 -20.69
CA LEU A 31 9.74 -1.68 -21.40
C LEU A 31 10.21 -0.38 -22.05
N ALA A 32 9.30 0.57 -22.28
CA ALA A 32 9.59 1.87 -22.89
C ALA A 32 10.31 2.84 -21.92
N SER A 33 10.59 2.43 -20.69
CA SER A 33 11.31 3.22 -19.70
C SER A 33 12.77 3.44 -20.10
N THR A 34 13.02 4.32 -21.06
CA THR A 34 14.27 5.06 -21.14
C THR A 34 14.42 5.80 -19.82
N HIS A 35 15.54 5.57 -19.13
CA HIS A 35 15.88 6.16 -17.84
C HIS A 35 15.85 7.70 -17.87
N ALA A 36 14.65 8.29 -17.84
CA ALA A 36 14.48 9.62 -17.30
C ALA A 36 14.86 9.50 -15.83
N ILE A 37 15.64 10.46 -15.33
CA ILE A 37 15.86 10.66 -13.90
C ILE A 37 14.51 11.05 -13.30
N SER A 38 13.66 10.05 -13.10
CA SER A 38 12.37 10.17 -12.46
C SER A 38 12.64 10.50 -11.01
N LYS A 39 11.97 11.52 -10.49
CA LYS A 39 11.86 11.73 -9.04
C LYS A 39 11.51 10.37 -8.42
N PRO A 40 12.21 9.91 -7.36
CA PRO A 40 11.86 8.69 -6.69
C PRO A 40 10.37 8.70 -6.35
N PRO A 41 9.64 7.58 -6.53
CA PRO A 41 8.23 7.54 -6.23
C PRO A 41 8.04 7.89 -4.75
N VAL A 42 7.05 8.73 -4.46
CA VAL A 42 6.64 8.99 -3.08
C VAL A 42 6.05 7.70 -2.54
N ARG A 43 6.59 7.20 -1.43
CA ARG A 43 6.13 5.97 -0.77
C ARG A 43 5.48 6.34 0.55
N MET A 44 4.36 5.70 0.83
CA MET A 44 3.64 5.81 2.08
C MET A 44 3.45 4.41 2.65
N ALA A 45 3.60 4.29 3.96
CA ALA A 45 3.36 3.05 4.68
C ALA A 45 2.55 3.35 5.94
N PHE A 46 1.60 2.47 6.23
CA PHE A 46 0.81 2.49 7.46
C PHE A 46 1.11 1.19 8.21
N MET A 47 1.43 1.30 9.50
CA MET A 47 1.66 0.16 10.39
C MET A 47 0.67 0.24 11.54
N TYR A 48 0.04 -0.90 11.88
CA TYR A 48 -1.00 -0.96 12.89
C TYR A 48 -0.69 -2.06 13.90
N MET A 49 -0.86 -1.75 15.19
CA MET A 49 -0.65 -2.66 16.31
C MET A 49 -1.87 -2.56 17.24
N PRO A 50 -2.93 -3.36 17.02
CA PRO A 50 -4.20 -3.22 17.77
C PRO A 50 -4.06 -3.56 19.25
N HIS A 51 -3.20 -4.53 19.56
CA HIS A 51 -3.00 -5.07 20.90
C HIS A 51 -1.53 -5.43 21.11
N GLY A 52 -1.16 -5.79 22.35
CA GLY A 52 0.17 -6.31 22.68
C GLY A 52 1.21 -5.25 23.06
N VAL A 53 0.78 -4.01 23.30
CA VAL A 53 1.65 -2.93 23.78
C VAL A 53 1.42 -2.71 25.27
N ILE A 54 2.49 -2.80 26.07
CA ILE A 54 2.46 -2.43 27.48
C ILE A 54 2.48 -0.91 27.56
N MET A 55 1.32 -0.28 27.75
CA MET A 55 1.14 1.17 27.62
C MET A 55 2.05 1.98 28.53
N ASP A 56 2.25 1.52 29.77
CA ASP A 56 3.13 2.18 30.75
C ASP A 56 4.61 2.13 30.37
N GLN A 57 5.00 1.23 29.46
CA GLN A 57 6.36 1.10 28.94
C GLN A 57 6.51 1.62 27.51
N PHE A 58 5.41 1.96 26.83
CA PHE A 58 5.43 2.49 25.47
C PHE A 58 5.53 4.01 25.42
N TRP A 59 4.80 4.68 26.30
CA TRP A 59 4.80 6.15 26.32
C TRP A 59 5.98 6.70 27.11
N PRO A 60 6.69 7.71 26.58
CA PRO A 60 7.60 8.51 27.37
C PRO A 60 6.86 9.16 28.55
N LYS A 61 7.58 9.44 29.64
CA LYS A 61 6.99 10.06 30.85
C LYS A 61 6.50 11.48 30.58
N ASN A 62 7.21 12.21 29.71
CA ASN A 62 6.89 13.56 29.26
C ASN A 62 7.47 13.81 27.86
N GLN A 63 7.09 14.92 27.25
CA GLN A 63 7.53 15.27 25.89
C GLN A 63 9.05 15.42 25.79
N GLU A 64 9.72 16.00 26.79
CA GLU A 64 11.18 16.20 26.74
C GLU A 64 11.96 14.89 26.76
N SER A 65 11.38 13.83 27.33
CA SER A 65 12.00 12.51 27.41
C SER A 65 11.98 11.71 26.10
N PHE A 66 11.11 12.05 25.14
CA PHE A 66 10.96 11.28 23.90
C PHE A 66 12.30 11.10 23.15
N LEU A 67 13.08 12.17 22.98
CA LEU A 67 14.38 12.12 22.29
C LEU A 67 15.56 11.87 23.24
N LYS A 68 15.46 12.24 24.52
CA LYS A 68 16.56 12.16 25.48
C LYS A 68 16.71 10.78 26.12
N SER A 69 15.59 10.13 26.39
CA SER A 69 15.51 8.87 27.13
C SER A 69 14.26 8.09 26.70
N PRO A 70 14.19 7.64 25.43
CA PRO A 70 13.05 6.89 24.92
C PRO A 70 12.88 5.56 25.67
N PRO A 71 11.64 5.07 25.82
CA PRO A 71 11.39 3.75 26.39
C PRO A 71 12.01 2.63 25.56
N THR A 72 12.45 1.55 26.22
CA THR A 72 13.13 0.41 25.60
C THR A 72 12.33 -0.23 24.46
N ILE A 73 11.00 -0.26 24.56
CA ILE A 73 10.13 -0.88 23.56
C ILE A 73 10.17 -0.19 22.19
N ILE A 74 10.58 1.09 22.13
CA ILE A 74 10.77 1.84 20.89
C ILE A 74 12.26 2.12 20.56
N GLN A 75 13.20 1.52 21.30
CA GLN A 75 14.64 1.75 21.12
C GLN A 75 15.11 1.40 19.70
N ALA A 76 14.48 0.43 19.03
CA ALA A 76 14.80 0.08 17.65
C ALA A 76 14.58 1.23 16.64
N LEU A 77 13.75 2.23 16.99
CA LEU A 77 13.49 3.40 16.15
C LEU A 77 14.56 4.48 16.28
N GLN A 78 15.52 4.35 17.20
CA GLN A 78 16.51 5.37 17.50
C GLN A 78 17.24 5.98 16.28
N PRO A 79 17.56 5.22 15.20
CA PRO A 79 18.17 5.79 14.00
C PRO A 79 17.30 6.83 13.25
N ILE A 80 15.98 6.83 13.49
CA ILE A 80 15.00 7.69 12.80
C ILE A 80 14.12 8.51 13.76
N MET A 81 14.33 8.40 15.07
CA MET A 81 13.46 9.03 16.08
C MET A 81 13.32 10.55 15.92
N GLU A 82 14.37 11.25 15.50
CA GLU A 82 14.33 12.70 15.25
C GLU A 82 13.44 13.08 14.05
N GLN A 83 13.09 12.11 13.20
CA GLN A 83 12.18 12.28 12.07
C GLN A 83 10.75 11.84 12.41
N CYS A 84 10.52 11.38 13.65
CA CYS A 84 9.23 10.88 14.09
C CYS A 84 8.49 11.92 14.95
N LEU A 85 7.19 12.06 14.70
CA LEU A 85 6.26 12.73 15.60
C LEU A 85 5.49 11.67 16.39
N MET A 86 5.61 11.69 17.72
CA MET A 86 4.82 10.83 18.59
C MET A 86 3.59 11.58 19.09
N MET A 87 2.39 11.04 18.84
CA MET A 87 1.11 11.64 19.24
C MET A 87 0.34 10.72 20.17
N LYS A 88 -0.18 11.26 21.27
CA LYS A 88 -1.02 10.56 22.25
C LYS A 88 -2.37 11.25 22.38
N GLY A 89 -3.42 10.49 22.69
CA GLY A 89 -4.76 11.04 22.94
C GLY A 89 -5.66 11.16 21.70
N ILE A 90 -5.24 10.59 20.57
CA ILE A 90 -6.11 10.41 19.41
C ILE A 90 -6.93 9.14 19.61
N SER A 91 -8.24 9.25 19.44
CA SER A 91 -9.15 8.11 19.41
C SER A 91 -9.83 8.02 18.04
N GLY A 92 -10.19 6.81 17.63
CA GLY A 92 -10.94 6.58 16.41
C GLY A 92 -12.41 6.99 16.52
N VAL A 93 -13.21 6.61 15.52
CA VAL A 93 -14.66 6.82 15.56
C VAL A 93 -15.29 6.11 16.76
N PRO A 94 -16.32 6.70 17.42
CA PRO A 94 -17.03 6.05 18.50
C PRO A 94 -17.56 4.68 18.07
N THR A 95 -17.35 3.66 18.90
CA THR A 95 -17.68 2.26 18.56
C THR A 95 -19.14 1.88 18.83
N THR A 96 -19.89 2.72 19.54
CA THR A 96 -21.32 2.51 19.83
C THR A 96 -22.14 2.51 18.53
N PRO A 97 -23.10 1.58 18.34
CA PRO A 97 -23.64 0.61 19.31
C PRO A 97 -22.95 -0.76 19.34
N PHE A 98 -21.82 -0.93 18.64
CA PHE A 98 -21.15 -2.22 18.52
C PHE A 98 -20.37 -2.58 19.79
N ASN A 99 -21.06 -3.10 20.79
CA ASN A 99 -20.45 -3.60 22.02
C ASN A 99 -19.92 -5.03 21.79
N GLY A 100 -18.66 -5.28 22.16
CA GLY A 100 -18.09 -6.64 22.24
C GLY A 100 -17.50 -7.22 20.96
N ALA A 101 -17.32 -6.43 19.89
CA ALA A 101 -16.69 -6.89 18.64
C ALA A 101 -15.41 -6.09 18.28
N PRO A 102 -14.43 -5.95 19.19
CA PRO A 102 -13.26 -5.07 19.00
C PRO A 102 -12.49 -5.40 17.71
N HIS A 103 -12.22 -6.67 17.42
CA HIS A 103 -11.48 -7.07 16.22
C HIS A 103 -12.20 -6.72 14.91
N ALA A 104 -13.53 -6.79 14.88
CA ALA A 104 -14.28 -6.40 13.70
C ALA A 104 -14.26 -4.88 13.49
N LEU A 105 -14.29 -4.11 14.58
CA LEU A 105 -14.30 -2.65 14.55
C LEU A 105 -12.92 -2.07 14.22
N GLU A 106 -11.87 -2.58 14.86
CA GLU A 106 -10.49 -2.15 14.63
C GLU A 106 -10.09 -2.31 13.15
N LEU A 107 -10.33 -3.50 12.58
CA LEU A 107 -9.97 -3.80 11.20
C LEU A 107 -10.82 -3.03 10.19
N SER A 108 -12.10 -2.78 10.49
CA SER A 108 -13.00 -2.07 9.57
C SER A 108 -12.79 -0.55 9.59
N THR A 109 -12.39 0.02 10.73
CA THR A 109 -12.21 1.48 10.89
C THR A 109 -10.78 1.94 10.61
N TRP A 110 -9.80 1.02 10.58
CA TRP A 110 -8.43 1.34 10.23
C TRP A 110 -8.33 1.94 8.82
N LEU A 111 -7.76 3.15 8.72
CA LEU A 111 -7.64 3.98 7.52
C LEU A 111 -8.96 4.42 6.85
N THR A 112 -10.12 3.90 7.25
CA THR A 112 -11.42 4.28 6.68
C THR A 112 -12.18 5.27 7.55
N ALA A 113 -11.96 5.23 8.87
CA ALA A 113 -12.72 5.97 9.87
C ALA A 113 -14.26 5.76 9.75
N ARG A 114 -14.70 4.57 9.32
CA ARG A 114 -16.13 4.24 9.19
C ARG A 114 -16.46 2.93 9.86
N LEU A 115 -17.53 2.94 10.66
CA LEU A 115 -18.09 1.73 11.25
C LEU A 115 -18.70 0.85 10.14
N PRO A 116 -18.53 -0.48 10.24
CA PRO A 116 -19.16 -1.41 9.32
C PRO A 116 -20.68 -1.42 9.53
N ASP A 117 -21.42 -1.85 8.52
CA ASP A 117 -22.88 -1.94 8.60
C ASP A 117 -23.30 -3.13 9.49
N ALA A 118 -24.00 -2.82 10.59
CA ALA A 118 -24.49 -3.82 11.55
C ALA A 118 -25.44 -4.86 10.93
N SER A 119 -26.17 -4.45 9.89
CA SER A 119 -27.18 -5.26 9.25
C SER A 119 -26.60 -6.29 8.27
N SER A 120 -25.34 -6.14 7.85
CA SER A 120 -24.70 -7.01 6.85
C SER A 120 -23.43 -7.68 7.37
N ARG A 121 -23.57 -8.75 8.15
CA ARG A 121 -22.43 -9.50 8.77
C ARG A 121 -21.54 -10.32 7.81
N GLY A 122 -21.71 -10.21 6.50
CA GLY A 122 -20.90 -10.90 5.49
C GLY A 122 -20.48 -10.04 4.31
N ARG A 123 -20.76 -8.73 4.36
CA ARG A 123 -20.36 -7.78 3.32
C ARG A 123 -19.50 -6.71 3.95
N ILE A 124 -18.38 -6.40 3.29
CA ILE A 124 -17.54 -5.27 3.66
C ILE A 124 -18.26 -4.00 3.19
N ASN A 125 -18.73 -3.19 4.13
CA ASN A 125 -19.37 -1.91 3.88
C ASN A 125 -18.65 -0.81 4.69
N ILE A 126 -17.51 -0.37 4.18
CA ILE A 126 -16.63 0.65 4.76
C ILE A 126 -16.35 1.74 3.72
N SER A 127 -15.77 2.87 4.13
CA SER A 127 -15.40 3.97 3.22
C SER A 127 -14.11 3.65 2.48
N ILE A 128 -13.83 4.46 1.45
CA ILE A 128 -12.50 4.50 0.81
C ILE A 128 -11.46 4.80 1.88
N SER A 129 -10.40 3.99 1.92
CA SER A 129 -9.34 4.13 2.91
C SER A 129 -8.34 5.23 2.52
N ALA A 130 -7.62 5.77 3.51
CA ALA A 130 -6.64 6.82 3.29
C ALA A 130 -5.54 6.43 2.28
N ASP A 131 -5.08 5.18 2.28
CA ASP A 131 -4.12 4.65 1.31
C ASP A 131 -4.71 4.58 -0.11
N GLN A 132 -5.99 4.26 -0.26
CA GLN A 132 -6.67 4.31 -1.56
C GLN A 132 -6.79 5.74 -2.09
N ILE A 133 -7.06 6.72 -1.21
CA ILE A 133 -7.09 8.14 -1.59
C ILE A 133 -5.70 8.58 -2.06
N MET A 134 -4.64 8.14 -1.38
CA MET A 134 -3.26 8.52 -1.71
C MET A 134 -2.71 7.84 -2.98
N ALA A 135 -3.34 6.76 -3.43
CA ALA A 135 -2.97 6.05 -4.67
C ALA A 135 -3.69 6.60 -5.92
N ASN A 136 -4.74 7.40 -5.76
CA ASN A 136 -5.47 8.06 -6.84
C ASN A 136 -4.79 9.36 -7.29
#